data_AF-A0A914RIE9-F1
#
_entry.id   AF-A0A914RIE9-F1
#
_cell.length_a   1.000
_cell.length_b   1.000
_cell.length_c   1.000
_cell.angle_alpha   90.00
_cell.angle_beta   90.00
_cell.angle_gamma   90.00
#
_symmetry.space_group_name_H-M   'P 1'
#
loop_
_entity.id
_entity.type
_entity.pdbx_description
1 polymer ?
#
loop_
_entity_poly.entity_id
_entity_poly.type
_entity_poly.pdbx_seq_one_letter_code
_entity_poly.pdbx_strand_id
1 'polypeptide(L)' 'KYFKGAQFKEHVSAKDKIAFVTGANNGIGKQTVRELNQRGAKVYMLCRSIDRGREAMLDLVKCVSIRPYR' A
#
# COMPACT_ATOMS: atom_id res chain seq x y z
N LYS A 1 26.26 -0.62 4.93
CA LYS A 1 25.59 0.70 5.06
C LYS A 1 24.28 0.64 4.31
N TYR A 2 23.15 0.89 4.97
CA TYR A 2 21.87 1.03 4.27
C TYR A 2 21.77 2.45 3.71
N PHE A 3 21.57 2.59 2.41
CA PHE A 3 21.36 3.89 1.77
C PHE A 3 19.87 4.16 1.75
N LYS A 4 19.42 5.14 2.53
CA LYS A 4 18.04 5.63 2.49
C LYS A 4 18.02 6.92 1.68
N GLY A 5 17.30 6.92 0.55
CA GLY A 5 17.12 8.12 -0.27
C GLY A 5 16.30 9.20 0.42
N ALA A 6 16.08 10.33 -0.25
CA ALA A 6 15.19 11.39 0.22
C ALA A 6 13.83 10.80 0.65
N GLN A 7 13.33 11.23 1.80
CA GLN A 7 12.09 10.73 2.38
C GLN A 7 10.95 11.69 2.05
N PHE A 8 9.83 11.17 1.57
CA PHE A 8 8.59 11.93 1.42
C PHE A 8 7.98 12.17 2.81
N LYS A 9 7.86 13.43 3.23
CA LYS A 9 7.43 13.82 4.58
C LYS A 9 6.10 14.56 4.62
N GLU A 10 5.57 14.92 3.46
CA GLU A 10 4.33 15.68 3.37
C GLU A 10 3.12 14.81 3.67
N HIS A 11 2.09 15.45 4.24
CA HIS A 11 0.81 14.83 4.45
C HIS A 11 -0.05 15.14 3.22
N VAL A 12 -0.17 14.17 2.30
CA VAL A 12 -1.01 14.30 1.10
C VAL A 12 -2.05 13.18 1.05
N SER A 13 -3.33 13.56 0.91
CA SER A 13 -4.45 12.61 0.78
C SER A 13 -4.48 11.98 -0.61
N ALA A 14 -4.90 10.72 -0.67
CA ALA A 14 -5.19 10.02 -1.92
C ALA A 14 -6.67 9.58 -2.00
N LYS A 15 -7.54 10.23 -1.22
CA LYS A 15 -8.99 10.02 -1.26
C LYS A 15 -9.53 10.24 -2.68
N ASP A 16 -10.52 9.44 -3.06
CA ASP A 16 -11.17 9.47 -4.38
C ASP A 16 -10.23 9.17 -5.56
N LYS A 17 -9.03 8.65 -5.28
CA LYS A 17 -8.10 8.11 -6.29
C LYS A 17 -8.19 6.60 -6.37
N ILE A 18 -8.00 6.10 -7.58
CA ILE A 18 -7.87 4.67 -7.87
C ILE A 18 -6.44 4.41 -8.34
N ALA A 19 -5.77 3.44 -7.71
CA ALA A 19 -4.40 3.06 -8.04
C ALA A 19 -4.30 1.57 -8.38
N PHE A 20 -3.53 1.25 -9.42
CA PHE A 20 -3.15 -0.12 -9.76
C PHE A 20 -1.69 -0.32 -9.39
N VAL A 21 -1.40 -1.35 -8.58
CA VAL A 21 -0.03 -1.65 -8.15
C VAL A 21 0.36 -3.04 -8.63
N THR A 22 1.40 -3.11 -9.47
CA THR A 22 2.03 -4.37 -9.90
C THR A 22 3.08 -4.81 -8.88
N GLY A 23 3.29 -6.13 -8.76
CA GLY A 23 4.21 -6.67 -7.75
C GLY A 23 3.75 -6.38 -6.31
N ALA A 24 2.44 -6.25 -6.10
CA ALA A 24 1.85 -5.79 -4.85
C ALA A 24 1.92 -6.81 -3.70
N ASN A 25 2.29 -8.06 -3.97
CA ASN A 25 2.29 -9.13 -2.98
C ASN A 25 3.47 -9.09 -1.99
N ASN A 26 4.57 -8.39 -2.30
CA ASN A 26 5.74 -8.34 -1.41
C ASN A 26 6.55 -7.03 -1.55
N GLY A 27 7.60 -6.93 -0.73
CA GLY A 27 8.61 -5.88 -0.83
C GLY A 27 8.04 -4.45 -0.88
N ILE A 28 8.56 -3.66 -1.81
CA ILE A 28 8.18 -2.26 -1.99
C ILE A 28 6.72 -2.16 -2.46
N GLY A 29 6.29 -3.00 -3.40
CA GLY A 29 4.92 -2.97 -3.92
C GLY A 29 3.88 -3.15 -2.82
N LYS A 30 4.10 -4.08 -1.89
CA LYS A 30 3.23 -4.26 -0.72
C LYS A 30 3.18 -3.02 0.19
N GLN A 31 4.33 -2.37 0.44
CA GLN A 31 4.36 -1.13 1.23
C GLN A 31 3.69 0.04 0.49
N THR A 32 3.80 0.10 -0.84
CA THR A 32 3.10 1.10 -1.66
C THR A 32 1.59 0.94 -1.54
N VAL A 33 1.06 -0.29 -1.62
CA VAL A 33 -0.37 -0.55 -1.40
C VAL A 33 -0.80 -0.10 0.00
N ARG A 34 0.00 -0.44 1.03
CA ARG A 34 -0.27 -0.03 2.42
C ARG A 34 -0.42 1.48 2.54
N GLU A 35 0.58 2.23 2.05
CA GLU A 35 0.63 3.68 2.16
C GLU A 35 -0.52 4.35 1.38
N LEU A 36 -0.78 3.90 0.14
CA LEU A 36 -1.88 4.43 -0.67
C LEU A 36 -3.24 4.17 -0.02
N ASN A 37 -3.44 2.97 0.53
CA ASN A 37 -4.68 2.61 1.23
C ASN A 37 -4.85 3.43 2.52
N GLN A 38 -3.78 3.65 3.29
CA GLN A 38 -3.79 4.51 4.48
C GLN A 38 -4.11 5.98 4.13
N ARG A 39 -3.72 6.45 2.95
CA ARG A 39 -4.08 7.78 2.43
C ARG A 39 -5.48 7.87 1.83
N GLY A 40 -6.25 6.79 1.82
CA GLY A 40 -7.64 6.75 1.39
C GLY A 40 -7.87 6.42 -0.09
N ALA A 41 -6.84 5.97 -0.82
CA ALA A 41 -7.03 5.51 -2.20
C ALA A 41 -7.69 4.14 -2.26
N LYS A 42 -8.48 3.89 -3.31
CA LYS A 42 -8.88 2.54 -3.69
C LYS A 42 -7.76 1.88 -4.47
N VAL A 43 -7.18 0.81 -3.93
CA VAL A 43 -6.02 0.15 -4.53
C VAL A 43 -6.39 -1.22 -5.08
N TYR A 44 -6.08 -1.46 -6.36
CA TYR A 44 -6.15 -2.78 -6.99
C TYR A 44 -4.77 -3.41 -7.05
N MET A 45 -4.62 -4.54 -6.36
CA MET A 45 -3.38 -5.31 -6.34
C MET A 45 -3.29 -6.21 -7.57
N LEU A 46 -2.26 -6.00 -8.39
CA LEU A 46 -1.96 -6.84 -9.54
C LEU A 46 -0.85 -7.82 -9.15
N CYS A 47 -1.20 -9.11 -9.10
CA CYS A 47 -0.34 -10.20 -8.67
C CYS A 47 -0.43 -11.36 -9.66
N ARG A 48 0.67 -12.11 -9.84
CA ARG A 48 0.69 -13.32 -10.68
C ARG A 48 0.05 -14.53 -10.02
N SER A 49 0.16 -14.63 -8.69
CA SER A 49 -0.42 -15.71 -7.87
C SER A 49 -1.48 -15.11 -6.97
N ILE A 50 -2.70 -15.69 -7.04
CA ILE A 50 -3.84 -15.25 -6.26
C ILE A 50 -3.63 -15.56 -4.78
N ASP A 51 -3.10 -16.73 -4.43
CA ASP A 51 -2.88 -17.14 -3.05
C ASP A 51 -1.92 -16.20 -2.31
N ARG A 52 -0.77 -15.91 -2.92
CA ARG A 52 0.19 -14.93 -2.37
C ARG A 52 -0.40 -13.51 -2.30
N GLY A 53 -1.24 -13.16 -3.26
CA GLY A 53 -1.97 -11.89 -3.25
C GLY A 53 -2.94 -11.80 -2.07
N ARG A 54 -3.69 -12.88 -1.80
CA ARG A 54 -4.62 -12.97 -0.66
C ARG A 54 -3.90 -12.91 0.68
N GLU A 55 -2.79 -13.62 0.83
CA GLU A 55 -1.96 -13.54 2.05
C GLU A 55 -1.46 -12.12 2.29
N ALA A 56 -0.96 -11.46 1.25
CA ALA A 56 -0.52 -10.07 1.35
C ALA A 56 -1.67 -9.12 1.71
N MET A 57 -2.85 -9.31 1.11
CA MET A 57 -4.05 -8.55 1.44
C MET A 57 -4.46 -8.72 2.91
N LEU A 58 -4.48 -9.95 3.41
CA LEU A 58 -4.82 -10.23 4.82
C LEU A 58 -3.85 -9.53 5.78
N ASP A 59 -2.55 -9.54 5.48
CA ASP A 59 -1.56 -8.81 6.26
C ASP A 59 -1.78 -7.29 6.22
N LEU A 60 -2.10 -6.75 5.03
CA LEU A 60 -2.41 -5.33 4.87
C LEU A 60 -3.64 -4.92 5.67
N VAL A 61 -4.72 -5.71 5.65
CA VAL A 61 -5.96 -5.43 6.40
C VAL A 61 -5.70 -5.43 7.91
N LYS A 62 -4.90 -6.38 8.44
CA LYS A 62 -4.53 -6.42 9.86
C LYS A 62 -3.78 -5.17 10.31
N CYS A 63 -2.97 -4.58 9.42
CA CYS A 63 -2.11 -3.47 9.75
C CYS A 63 -2.80 -2.10 9.64
N VAL A 64 -3.98 -2.02 9.01
CA VAL A 64 -4.74 -0.78 8.89
C VAL A 64 -5.42 -0.48 10.23
N SER A 65 -4.72 0.24 11.09
CA SER A 65 -5.36 1.02 12.14
C SER A 65 -6.23 2.07 11.44
N ILE A 66 -7.53 2.03 11.68
CA ILE A 66 -8.52 2.94 11.10
C ILE A 66 -8.32 4.33 11.73
N ARG A 67 -7.21 4.99 11.41
CA ARG A 67 -7.05 6.43 11.62
C ARG A 67 -7.35 7.06 10.27
N PRO A 68 -8.60 7.48 10.03
CA PRO A 68 -8.91 8.16 8.78
C PRO A 68 -7.98 9.38 8.67
N TYR A 69 -7.35 9.49 7.50
CA TYR A 69 -6.72 10.73 7.07
C TYR A 69 -7.80 11.83 7.18
N ARG A 70 -7.71 12.67 8.21
CA ARG A 70 -8.67 13.75 8.49
C ARG A 70 -8.57 14.84 7.43
#